data_AF-A0A925U426-F1
#
_entry.id   AF-A0A925U426-F1
#
_cell.length_a   1.000
_cell.length_b   1.000
_cell.length_c   1.000
_cell.angle_alpha   90.00
_cell.angle_beta   90.00
_cell.angle_gamma   90.00
#
_symmetry.space_group_name_H-M   'P 1'
#
loop_
_entity.id
_entity.type
_entity.pdbx_description
1 polymer ?
#
loop_
_entity_poly.entity_id
_entity_poly.type
_entity_poly.pdbx_seq_one_letter_code
_entity_poly.pdbx_strand_id
1 'polypeptide(L)'
;MLETVSAGLRRIVADNDGPFTFKGTNTYVIGHGDVAVVDPGPDDERHRKALLTALAEKGERVTLILLTHAHPDHSAGIPALKALTGAVTLGFGRDNTGTVSPQTPSGKDLIDVRFKPDKRLADDERLSVGNMNVVALHTPGHAPDHLCFALPEAKVLLSGDHIMGWNTSVVAPPEGNMGDYFKSLEKLLPRDETVYFPGHGGRVEEPQRLVKAFIVHRRWREAEIIQCLRDGLSTVHRIVPRIYAQLDSALHGAAALSVYAHIERLHEIGRVQSPGRLAMESEFYLIGD
;
A
#
# COMPACT_ATOMS: atom_id res chain seq x y z
N MET A 1 -19.86 -5.04 -10.42
CA MET A 1 -20.58 -6.23 -9.91
C MET A 1 -19.71 -6.90 -8.85
N LEU A 2 -20.30 -7.46 -7.79
CA LEU A 2 -19.56 -8.22 -6.78
C LEU A 2 -19.25 -9.63 -7.31
N GLU A 3 -17.97 -9.89 -7.57
CA GLU A 3 -17.45 -11.12 -8.20
C GLU A 3 -16.86 -12.05 -7.13
N THR A 4 -17.08 -13.37 -7.24
CA THR A 4 -16.36 -14.34 -6.40
C THR A 4 -14.97 -14.60 -6.98
N VAL A 5 -13.92 -14.32 -6.21
CA VAL A 5 -12.53 -14.40 -6.69
C VAL A 5 -11.74 -15.53 -6.05
N SER A 6 -12.15 -15.97 -4.85
CA SER A 6 -11.65 -17.17 -4.16
C SER A 6 -12.73 -17.69 -3.20
N ALA A 7 -12.51 -18.86 -2.59
CA ALA A 7 -13.42 -19.40 -1.58
C ALA A 7 -13.60 -18.40 -0.42
N GLY A 8 -14.85 -18.01 -0.17
CA GLY A 8 -15.19 -17.03 0.88
C GLY A 8 -14.68 -15.59 0.62
N LEU A 9 -14.17 -15.30 -0.58
CA LEU A 9 -13.65 -13.99 -0.94
C LEU A 9 -14.31 -13.46 -2.22
N ARG A 10 -14.85 -12.26 -2.13
CA ARG A 10 -15.47 -11.55 -3.24
C ARG A 10 -14.85 -10.17 -3.43
N ARG A 11 -15.00 -9.61 -4.63
CA ARG A 11 -14.41 -8.33 -5.02
C ARG A 11 -15.40 -7.48 -5.81
N ILE A 12 -15.41 -6.19 -5.54
CA ILE A 12 -16.04 -5.16 -6.38
C ILE A 12 -15.03 -4.04 -6.58
N VAL A 13 -14.92 -3.53 -7.82
CA VAL A 13 -13.96 -2.48 -8.17
C VAL A 13 -14.71 -1.14 -8.19
N ALA A 14 -14.18 -0.14 -7.49
CA ALA A 14 -14.70 1.22 -7.50
C ALA A 14 -14.43 1.92 -8.84
N ASP A 15 -15.28 2.86 -9.23
CA ASP A 15 -15.18 3.59 -10.51
C ASP A 15 -14.28 4.84 -10.37
N ASN A 16 -13.05 4.62 -9.91
CA ASN A 16 -12.06 5.67 -9.64
C ASN A 16 -10.75 5.38 -10.37
N ASP A 17 -10.81 5.05 -11.66
CA ASP A 17 -9.64 4.72 -12.47
C ASP A 17 -8.68 5.91 -12.63
N GLY A 18 -7.39 5.63 -12.78
CA GLY A 18 -6.39 6.67 -12.86
C GLY A 18 -4.94 6.18 -12.73
N PRO A 19 -3.96 7.11 -12.79
CA PRO A 19 -2.54 6.76 -12.77
C PRO A 19 -2.05 6.08 -11.49
N PHE A 20 -2.78 6.18 -10.39
CA PHE A 20 -2.43 5.56 -9.10
C PHE A 20 -3.33 4.38 -8.76
N THR A 21 -4.57 4.37 -9.25
CA THR A 21 -5.60 3.37 -8.93
C THR A 21 -5.83 2.36 -10.06
N PHE A 22 -5.13 2.49 -11.19
CA PHE A 22 -5.30 1.69 -12.40
C PHE A 22 -6.73 1.70 -12.93
N LYS A 23 -7.50 0.62 -12.72
CA LYS A 23 -8.91 0.49 -13.10
C LYS A 23 -9.87 0.80 -11.96
N GLY A 24 -9.34 1.23 -10.81
CA GLY A 24 -10.05 1.53 -9.60
C GLY A 24 -9.57 0.71 -8.40
N THR A 25 -10.06 1.09 -7.22
CA THR A 25 -9.78 0.40 -5.96
C THR A 25 -10.56 -0.91 -5.89
N ASN A 26 -9.88 -2.00 -5.59
CA ASN A 26 -10.47 -3.30 -5.30
C ASN A 26 -10.99 -3.30 -3.84
N THR A 27 -12.31 -3.22 -3.68
CA THR A 27 -12.96 -3.50 -2.40
C THR A 27 -13.24 -5.00 -2.29
N TYR A 28 -12.81 -5.62 -1.20
CA TYR A 28 -13.02 -7.05 -0.96
C TYR A 28 -14.09 -7.32 0.10
N VAL A 29 -14.76 -8.47 -0.02
CA VAL A 29 -15.71 -8.98 0.97
C VAL A 29 -15.28 -10.37 1.41
N ILE A 30 -15.02 -10.52 2.70
CA ILE A 30 -14.58 -11.76 3.36
C ILE A 30 -15.78 -12.40 4.07
N GLY A 31 -15.97 -13.71 3.87
CA GLY A 31 -16.97 -14.52 4.57
C GLY A 31 -18.36 -14.50 3.94
N HIS A 32 -19.34 -15.05 4.67
CA HIS A 32 -20.76 -15.14 4.30
C HIS A 32 -21.64 -14.98 5.54
N GLY A 33 -22.88 -14.52 5.36
CA GLY A 33 -23.77 -14.16 6.48
C GLY A 33 -23.31 -12.84 7.09
N ASP A 34 -22.49 -12.90 8.14
CA ASP A 34 -21.79 -11.73 8.66
C ASP A 34 -20.43 -11.60 7.97
N VAL A 35 -20.19 -10.46 7.32
CA VAL A 35 -19.04 -10.25 6.43
C VAL A 35 -18.16 -9.09 6.87
N ALA A 36 -16.90 -9.13 6.46
CA ALA A 36 -15.98 -8.00 6.56
C ALA A 36 -15.75 -7.40 5.18
N VAL A 37 -15.81 -6.07 5.09
CA VAL A 37 -15.43 -5.31 3.90
C VAL A 37 -13.99 -4.83 4.09
N VAL A 38 -13.10 -5.14 3.15
CA VAL A 38 -11.72 -4.61 3.13
C VAL A 38 -11.64 -3.48 2.13
N ASP A 39 -11.18 -2.31 2.59
CA ASP A 39 -11.02 -1.08 1.81
C ASP A 39 -12.30 -0.69 1.06
N PRO A 40 -13.26 0.03 1.70
CA PRO A 40 -14.55 0.37 1.08
C PRO A 40 -14.46 1.33 -0.12
N GLY A 41 -13.25 1.74 -0.51
CA GLY A 41 -13.03 2.58 -1.66
C GLY A 41 -13.05 4.08 -1.34
N PRO A 42 -13.08 4.94 -2.37
CA PRO A 42 -13.36 6.37 -2.20
C PRO A 42 -14.77 6.60 -1.64
N ASP A 43 -15.09 7.84 -1.24
CA ASP A 43 -16.49 8.20 -0.93
C ASP A 43 -17.32 8.32 -2.22
N ASP A 44 -17.70 7.16 -2.75
CA ASP A 44 -18.55 7.03 -3.93
C ASP A 44 -19.87 6.33 -3.55
N GLU A 45 -20.98 7.05 -3.71
CA GLU A 45 -22.32 6.55 -3.41
C GLU A 45 -22.72 5.37 -4.31
N ARG A 46 -22.35 5.39 -5.60
CA ARG A 46 -22.71 4.32 -6.55
C ARG A 46 -22.01 3.02 -6.20
N HIS A 47 -20.71 3.08 -5.89
CA HIS A 47 -19.91 1.95 -5.43
C HIS A 47 -20.47 1.36 -4.14
N ARG A 48 -20.70 2.22 -3.14
CA ARG A 48 -21.27 1.82 -1.84
C ARG A 48 -22.66 1.18 -2.00
N LYS A 49 -23.52 1.76 -2.83
CA LYS A 49 -24.86 1.22 -3.12
C LYS A 49 -24.76 -0.13 -3.83
N ALA A 50 -23.87 -0.26 -4.82
CA ALA A 50 -23.67 -1.53 -5.54
C ALA A 50 -23.19 -2.65 -4.61
N LEU A 51 -22.26 -2.34 -3.70
CA LEU A 51 -21.81 -3.26 -2.66
C LEU A 51 -22.97 -3.70 -1.76
N LEU A 52 -23.69 -2.74 -1.16
CA LEU A 52 -24.76 -3.04 -0.20
C LEU A 52 -25.93 -3.79 -0.85
N THR A 53 -26.32 -3.44 -2.08
CA THR A 53 -27.36 -4.18 -2.82
C THR A 53 -26.94 -5.64 -3.03
N ALA A 54 -25.71 -5.87 -3.50
CA ALA A 54 -25.22 -7.24 -3.76
C ALA A 54 -25.13 -8.10 -2.49
N LEU A 55 -24.86 -7.49 -1.32
CA LEU A 55 -24.87 -8.18 -0.04
C LEU A 55 -26.30 -8.43 0.46
N ALA A 56 -27.19 -7.45 0.32
CA ALA A 56 -28.60 -7.56 0.72
C ALA A 56 -29.35 -8.65 -0.07
N GLU A 57 -29.07 -8.80 -1.37
CA GLU A 57 -29.62 -9.88 -2.20
C GLU A 57 -29.27 -11.29 -1.67
N LYS A 58 -28.17 -11.41 -0.92
CA LYS A 58 -27.73 -12.66 -0.29
C LYS A 58 -28.11 -12.74 1.20
N GLY A 59 -28.80 -11.73 1.74
CA GLY A 59 -29.13 -11.64 3.16
C GLY A 59 -27.91 -11.45 4.07
N GLU A 60 -26.83 -10.88 3.55
CA GLU A 60 -25.57 -10.71 4.29
C GLU A 60 -25.46 -9.33 4.94
N ARG A 61 -24.77 -9.25 6.08
CA ARG A 61 -24.59 -8.03 6.87
C ARG A 61 -23.11 -7.70 7.00
N VAL A 62 -22.76 -6.44 6.80
CA VAL A 62 -21.40 -5.95 7.06
C VAL A 62 -21.26 -5.71 8.56
N THR A 63 -20.42 -6.50 9.23
CA THR A 63 -20.15 -6.35 10.68
C THR A 63 -18.80 -5.70 10.95
N LEU A 64 -17.87 -5.83 10.00
CA LEU A 64 -16.50 -5.31 10.13
C LEU A 64 -16.10 -4.56 8.85
N ILE A 65 -15.30 -3.52 9.03
CA ILE A 65 -14.59 -2.84 7.95
C ILE A 65 -13.11 -2.93 8.28
N LEU A 66 -12.34 -3.64 7.46
CA LEU A 66 -10.88 -3.74 7.59
C LEU A 66 -10.24 -2.72 6.65
N LEU A 67 -9.24 -2.00 7.15
CA LEU A 67 -8.50 -1.03 6.34
C LEU A 67 -7.05 -1.48 6.18
N THR A 68 -6.58 -1.52 4.95
CA THR A 68 -5.16 -1.74 4.65
C THR A 68 -4.35 -0.52 5.07
N HIS A 69 -4.72 0.70 4.66
CA HIS A 69 -4.05 1.93 5.04
C HIS A 69 -4.95 3.17 4.82
N ALA A 70 -4.59 4.32 5.40
CA ALA A 70 -5.45 5.50 5.41
C ALA A 70 -5.53 6.31 4.09
N HIS A 71 -4.95 5.86 2.97
CA HIS A 71 -5.09 6.61 1.71
C HIS A 71 -6.57 6.72 1.29
N PRO A 72 -7.00 7.88 0.73
CA PRO A 72 -8.42 8.20 0.57
C PRO A 72 -9.18 7.25 -0.35
N ASP A 73 -8.53 6.71 -1.37
CA ASP A 73 -9.13 5.77 -2.29
C ASP A 73 -9.39 4.40 -1.64
N HIS A 74 -8.85 4.12 -0.45
CA HIS A 74 -9.18 2.97 0.38
C HIS A 74 -10.09 3.32 1.55
N SER A 75 -9.90 4.51 2.15
CA SER A 75 -10.44 4.87 3.46
C SER A 75 -11.66 5.80 3.42
N ALA A 76 -11.84 6.60 2.36
CA ALA A 76 -12.84 7.67 2.37
C ALA A 76 -14.28 7.15 2.39
N GLY A 77 -14.53 5.93 1.90
CA GLY A 77 -15.84 5.28 1.98
C GLY A 77 -16.26 4.81 3.39
N ILE A 78 -15.33 4.79 4.35
CA ILE A 78 -15.56 4.27 5.71
C ILE A 78 -16.72 4.97 6.43
N PRO A 79 -16.76 6.31 6.56
CA PRO A 79 -17.77 6.99 7.39
C PRO A 79 -19.20 6.69 6.93
N ALA A 80 -19.43 6.76 5.62
CA ALA A 80 -20.74 6.47 5.03
C ALA A 80 -21.13 4.99 5.17
N LEU A 81 -20.18 4.06 4.96
CA LEU A 81 -20.45 2.64 5.12
C LEU A 81 -20.76 2.28 6.58
N LYS A 82 -20.00 2.82 7.55
CA LYS A 82 -20.30 2.65 8.98
C LYS A 82 -21.67 3.17 9.35
N ALA A 83 -22.04 4.38 8.90
CA ALA A 83 -23.33 4.97 9.22
C ALA A 83 -24.51 4.12 8.76
N LEU A 84 -24.37 3.42 7.63
CA LEU A 84 -25.42 2.56 7.07
C LEU A 84 -25.47 1.16 7.68
N THR A 85 -24.36 0.66 8.23
CA THR A 85 -24.22 -0.76 8.62
C THR A 85 -24.02 -0.98 10.13
N GLY A 86 -23.54 0.03 10.86
CA GLY A 86 -23.09 -0.11 12.24
C GLY A 86 -21.78 -0.92 12.37
N ALA A 87 -21.09 -1.22 11.28
CA ALA A 87 -19.88 -2.02 11.28
C ALA A 87 -18.73 -1.37 12.07
N VAL A 88 -17.92 -2.20 12.71
CA VAL A 88 -16.75 -1.77 13.49
C VAL A 88 -15.54 -1.67 12.55
N THR A 89 -14.80 -0.56 12.60
CA THR A 89 -13.58 -0.40 11.81
C THR A 89 -12.35 -0.94 12.52
N LEU A 90 -11.56 -1.72 11.79
CA LEU A 90 -10.30 -2.31 12.23
C LEU A 90 -9.18 -1.91 11.26
N GLY A 91 -8.02 -1.59 11.79
CA GLY A 91 -6.82 -1.24 11.01
C GLY A 91 -5.65 -0.96 11.94
N PHE A 92 -4.46 -0.64 11.42
CA PHE A 92 -3.31 -0.36 12.28
C PHE A 92 -3.48 0.97 13.05
N GLY A 93 -4.03 1.97 12.36
CA GLY A 93 -4.24 3.33 12.87
C GLY A 93 -2.97 4.19 12.82
N ARG A 94 -3.16 5.51 12.95
CA ARG A 94 -2.05 6.48 12.94
C ARG A 94 -1.96 7.20 14.29
N ASP A 95 -0.74 7.53 14.71
CA ASP A 95 -0.47 8.23 15.97
C ASP A 95 0.00 9.69 15.77
N ASN A 96 -0.20 10.25 14.57
CA ASN A 96 0.06 11.66 14.25
C ASN A 96 1.51 12.09 14.56
N THR A 97 2.50 11.27 14.17
CA THR A 97 3.92 11.43 14.54
C THR A 97 4.64 12.56 13.81
N GLY A 98 3.95 13.43 13.06
CA GLY A 98 4.54 14.60 12.40
C GLY A 98 5.51 14.30 11.26
N THR A 99 5.78 13.02 11.00
CA THR A 99 6.63 12.53 9.90
C THR A 99 5.81 12.12 8.68
N VAL A 100 4.51 12.34 8.67
CA VAL A 100 3.61 11.91 7.59
C VAL A 100 3.17 13.13 6.78
N SER A 101 3.19 13.02 5.45
CA SER A 101 2.63 14.04 4.58
C SER A 101 1.10 14.04 4.72
N PRO A 102 0.46 15.20 4.84
CA PRO A 102 -1.00 15.28 4.81
C PRO A 102 -1.57 15.05 3.40
N GLN A 103 -0.73 14.90 2.38
CA GLN A 103 -1.13 14.67 1.00
C GLN A 103 -0.58 13.33 0.50
N THR A 104 -1.34 12.68 -0.38
CA THR A 104 -0.88 11.51 -1.12
C THR A 104 0.32 11.86 -2.00
N PRO A 105 1.11 10.86 -2.46
CA PRO A 105 2.24 11.11 -3.37
C PRO A 105 1.85 11.81 -4.68
N SER A 106 0.57 11.74 -5.07
CA SER A 106 0.05 12.47 -6.23
C SER A 106 -0.10 13.97 -5.99
N GLY A 107 -0.12 14.40 -4.72
CA GLY A 107 -0.39 15.77 -4.28
C GLY A 107 -1.85 16.20 -4.42
N LYS A 108 -2.75 15.31 -4.89
CA LYS A 108 -4.14 15.67 -5.20
C LYS A 108 -5.09 15.45 -4.03
N ASP A 109 -4.80 14.43 -3.22
CA ASP A 109 -5.72 13.96 -2.18
C ASP A 109 -5.10 14.12 -0.80
N LEU A 110 -5.95 14.36 0.19
CA LEU A 110 -5.52 14.52 1.59
C LEU A 110 -5.63 13.19 2.32
N ILE A 111 -4.55 12.79 2.97
CA ILE A 111 -4.54 11.61 3.84
C ILE A 111 -5.05 12.00 5.22
N ASP A 112 -5.94 11.19 5.81
CA ASP A 112 -6.27 11.34 7.23
C ASP A 112 -5.09 10.83 8.08
N VAL A 113 -4.13 11.73 8.33
CA VAL A 113 -2.93 11.47 9.14
C VAL A 113 -3.24 11.14 10.60
N ARG A 114 -4.51 11.29 11.01
CA ARG A 114 -5.03 11.01 12.35
C ARG A 114 -6.05 9.88 12.33
N PHE A 115 -6.13 9.10 11.25
CA PHE A 115 -7.06 7.99 11.15
C PHE A 115 -6.93 7.07 12.37
N LYS A 116 -8.05 6.89 13.07
CA LYS A 116 -8.19 6.00 14.23
C LYS A 116 -9.32 5.00 13.95
N PRO A 117 -9.01 3.72 13.76
CA PRO A 117 -10.05 2.70 13.69
C PRO A 117 -10.71 2.54 15.07
N ASP A 118 -11.92 1.97 15.10
CA ASP A 118 -12.57 1.64 16.38
C ASP A 118 -11.73 0.66 17.20
N LYS A 119 -11.03 -0.24 16.51
CA LYS A 119 -10.07 -1.19 17.10
C LYS A 119 -8.79 -1.20 16.29
N ARG A 120 -7.65 -1.04 16.96
CA ARG A 120 -6.35 -1.23 16.33
C ARG A 120 -6.06 -2.71 16.15
N LEU A 121 -5.40 -3.05 15.05
CA LEU A 121 -4.84 -4.35 14.78
C LEU A 121 -3.31 -4.26 14.90
N ALA A 122 -2.74 -5.15 15.70
CA ALA A 122 -1.32 -5.36 15.80
C ALA A 122 -0.82 -6.29 14.67
N ASP A 123 0.50 -6.37 14.55
CA ASP A 123 1.12 -7.36 13.67
C ASP A 123 0.84 -8.79 14.13
N ASP A 124 0.62 -9.69 13.18
CA ASP A 124 0.21 -11.09 13.36
C ASP A 124 -1.08 -11.31 14.16
N GLU A 125 -1.87 -10.24 14.38
CA GLU A 125 -3.14 -10.34 15.09
C GLU A 125 -4.17 -11.13 14.27
N ARG A 126 -4.89 -12.03 14.94
CA ARG A 126 -5.89 -12.90 14.33
C ARG A 126 -7.29 -12.47 14.72
N LEU A 127 -8.17 -12.43 13.73
CA LEU A 127 -9.59 -12.21 13.93
C LEU A 127 -10.41 -13.20 13.10
N SER A 128 -11.68 -13.35 13.45
CA SER A 128 -12.61 -14.21 12.71
C SER A 128 -13.70 -13.36 12.05
N VAL A 129 -14.02 -13.70 10.81
CA VAL A 129 -15.10 -13.11 10.03
C VAL A 129 -16.05 -14.25 9.67
N GLY A 130 -17.12 -14.42 10.44
CA GLY A 130 -17.94 -15.63 10.39
C GLY A 130 -17.09 -16.86 10.67
N ASN A 131 -16.96 -17.74 9.67
CA ASN A 131 -16.15 -18.97 9.72
C ASN A 131 -14.74 -18.82 9.12
N MET A 132 -14.35 -17.63 8.65
CA MET A 132 -13.04 -17.39 8.04
C MET A 132 -12.08 -16.80 9.07
N ASN A 133 -10.82 -17.26 9.06
CA ASN A 133 -9.77 -16.61 9.83
C ASN A 133 -9.07 -15.55 8.97
N VAL A 134 -8.77 -14.42 9.60
CA VAL A 134 -8.00 -13.34 9.00
C VAL A 134 -6.81 -13.05 9.90
N VAL A 135 -5.62 -12.93 9.31
CA VAL A 135 -4.40 -12.52 10.00
C VAL A 135 -3.96 -11.17 9.46
N ALA A 136 -3.86 -10.18 10.35
CA ALA A 136 -3.33 -8.86 10.00
C ALA A 136 -1.80 -8.90 9.99
N LEU A 137 -1.19 -8.41 8.92
CA LEU A 137 0.26 -8.32 8.78
C LEU A 137 0.66 -6.86 8.60
N HIS A 138 1.33 -6.29 9.59
CA HIS A 138 1.93 -4.97 9.47
C HIS A 138 3.05 -5.02 8.43
N THR A 139 2.87 -4.23 7.38
CA THR A 139 3.71 -4.19 6.17
C THR A 139 3.99 -2.74 5.76
N PRO A 140 4.61 -1.94 6.67
CA PRO A 140 4.90 -0.55 6.39
C PRO A 140 5.83 -0.39 5.19
N GLY A 141 5.81 0.79 4.60
CA GLY A 141 6.72 1.18 3.53
C GLY A 141 6.04 2.02 2.46
N HIS A 142 4.88 1.57 1.95
CA HIS A 142 4.00 2.41 1.14
C HIS A 142 3.36 3.52 1.99
N ALA A 143 2.81 3.11 3.11
CA ALA A 143 2.27 3.94 4.17
C ALA A 143 2.71 3.35 5.53
N PRO A 144 2.80 4.15 6.61
CA PRO A 144 3.29 3.67 7.90
C PRO A 144 2.29 2.74 8.61
N ASP A 145 1.00 2.87 8.30
CA ASP A 145 -0.11 2.11 8.86
C ASP A 145 -0.54 0.93 7.98
N HIS A 146 0.25 0.59 6.95
CA HIS A 146 -0.14 -0.42 5.96
C HIS A 146 -0.23 -1.83 6.55
N LEU A 147 -1.37 -2.48 6.33
CA LEU A 147 -1.66 -3.88 6.63
C LEU A 147 -1.90 -4.68 5.35
N CYS A 148 -1.36 -5.90 5.30
CA CYS A 148 -1.92 -6.95 4.47
C CYS A 148 -2.83 -7.84 5.33
N PHE A 149 -3.79 -8.53 4.70
CA PHE A 149 -4.67 -9.47 5.38
C PHE A 149 -4.56 -10.87 4.78
N ALA A 150 -4.05 -11.83 5.54
CA ALA A 150 -3.95 -13.23 5.11
C ALA A 150 -5.23 -13.98 5.45
N LEU A 151 -5.66 -14.84 4.52
CA LEU A 151 -6.79 -15.77 4.63
C LEU A 151 -6.23 -17.20 4.56
N PRO A 152 -5.86 -17.81 5.70
CA PRO A 152 -5.10 -19.07 5.71
C PRO A 152 -5.83 -20.22 5.01
N GLU A 153 -7.15 -20.34 5.20
CA GLU A 153 -7.96 -21.42 4.61
C GLU A 153 -7.98 -21.35 3.07
N ALA A 154 -7.92 -20.13 2.52
CA ALA A 154 -7.93 -19.90 1.09
C ALA A 154 -6.51 -19.82 0.48
N LYS A 155 -5.45 -19.83 1.32
CA LYS A 155 -4.06 -19.53 0.93
C LYS A 155 -3.95 -18.24 0.12
N VAL A 156 -4.62 -17.20 0.59
CA VAL A 156 -4.72 -15.90 -0.08
C VAL A 156 -4.19 -14.79 0.81
N LEU A 157 -3.51 -13.82 0.22
CA LEU A 157 -3.17 -12.55 0.87
C LEU A 157 -3.88 -11.39 0.16
N LEU A 158 -4.62 -10.57 0.89
CA LEU A 158 -5.01 -9.24 0.44
C LEU A 158 -3.83 -8.31 0.66
N SER A 159 -3.12 -7.95 -0.41
CA SER A 159 -1.82 -7.27 -0.32
C SER A 159 -1.91 -5.76 -0.25
N GLY A 160 -3.11 -5.19 -0.40
CA GLY A 160 -3.30 -3.74 -0.50
C GLY A 160 -2.38 -3.15 -1.57
N ASP A 161 -1.74 -2.05 -1.23
CA ASP A 161 -0.81 -1.34 -2.12
C ASP A 161 0.66 -1.74 -1.90
N HIS A 162 0.91 -2.73 -1.05
CA HIS A 162 2.26 -3.23 -0.81
C HIS A 162 2.80 -4.03 -2.00
N ILE A 163 1.97 -4.91 -2.56
CA ILE A 163 2.23 -5.69 -3.78
C ILE A 163 1.05 -5.49 -4.72
N MET A 164 1.30 -4.96 -5.92
CA MET A 164 0.31 -4.76 -6.96
C MET A 164 0.67 -5.54 -8.23
N GLY A 165 -0.34 -6.08 -8.92
CA GLY A 165 -0.16 -6.93 -10.09
C GLY A 165 0.12 -6.20 -11.41
N TRP A 166 0.13 -4.87 -11.41
CA TRP A 166 0.25 -4.04 -12.63
C TRP A 166 1.45 -3.08 -12.61
N ASN A 167 1.94 -2.71 -11.42
CA ASN A 167 3.09 -1.82 -11.24
C ASN A 167 3.74 -2.07 -9.86
N THR A 168 4.94 -1.52 -9.65
CA THR A 168 5.55 -1.50 -8.31
C THR A 168 4.84 -0.51 -7.39
N SER A 169 4.83 -0.77 -6.08
CA SER A 169 4.27 0.15 -5.08
C SER A 169 4.95 1.53 -5.11
N VAL A 170 4.18 2.60 -4.93
CA VAL A 170 4.75 3.93 -4.74
C VAL A 170 5.32 4.00 -3.32
N VAL A 171 6.59 4.34 -3.18
CA VAL A 171 7.23 4.56 -1.88
C VAL A 171 7.83 5.96 -1.93
N ALA A 172 7.18 6.90 -1.26
CA ALA A 172 7.44 8.32 -1.40
C ALA A 172 7.48 9.01 -0.03
N PRO A 173 8.65 9.45 0.43
CA PRO A 173 8.78 10.17 1.69
C PRO A 173 8.01 11.50 1.67
N PRO A 174 7.55 11.97 2.84
CA PRO A 174 7.78 11.38 4.15
C PRO A 174 6.71 10.31 4.52
N GLU A 175 5.71 10.08 3.66
CA GLU A 175 4.66 9.07 3.89
C GLU A 175 5.17 7.64 3.74
N GLY A 176 5.93 7.37 2.68
CA GLY A 176 6.56 6.08 2.44
C GLY A 176 8.01 6.04 2.93
N ASN A 177 8.46 4.86 3.36
CA ASN A 177 9.83 4.58 3.76
C ASN A 177 10.36 3.33 3.04
N MET A 178 11.47 3.47 2.31
CA MET A 178 12.03 2.37 1.52
C MET A 178 12.66 1.28 2.40
N GLY A 179 13.26 1.63 3.53
CA GLY A 179 13.80 0.68 4.51
C GLY A 179 12.73 -0.27 5.02
N ASP A 180 11.60 0.28 5.46
CA ASP A 180 10.45 -0.48 5.93
C ASP A 180 9.80 -1.28 4.80
N TYR A 181 9.72 -0.71 3.59
CA TYR A 181 9.24 -1.45 2.41
C TYR A 181 10.08 -2.71 2.17
N PHE A 182 11.41 -2.62 2.22
CA PHE A 182 12.29 -3.80 2.10
C PHE A 182 12.05 -4.82 3.20
N LYS A 183 11.96 -4.41 4.47
CA LYS A 183 11.68 -5.33 5.59
C LYS A 183 10.35 -6.06 5.41
N SER A 184 9.33 -5.34 4.94
CA SER A 184 8.01 -5.90 4.66
C SER A 184 8.03 -6.87 3.47
N LEU A 185 8.76 -6.57 2.39
CA LEU A 185 8.98 -7.52 1.29
C LEU A 185 9.70 -8.78 1.78
N GLU A 186 10.72 -8.64 2.62
CA GLU A 186 11.47 -9.77 3.21
C GLU A 186 10.57 -10.62 4.12
N LYS A 187 9.65 -10.00 4.87
CA LYS A 187 8.62 -10.68 5.67
C LYS A 187 7.61 -11.46 4.81
N LEU A 188 7.26 -10.94 3.63
CA LEU A 188 6.33 -11.61 2.71
C LEU A 188 6.99 -12.74 1.89
N LEU A 189 8.31 -12.73 1.74
CA LEU A 189 9.04 -13.69 0.90
C LEU A 189 8.90 -15.17 1.34
N PRO A 190 8.98 -15.54 2.64
CA PRO A 190 8.89 -16.95 3.06
C PRO A 190 7.45 -17.47 3.19
N ARG A 191 6.43 -16.66 2.90
CA ARG A 191 5.03 -17.05 3.09
C ARG A 191 4.56 -18.06 2.05
N ASP A 192 3.49 -18.79 2.36
CA ASP A 192 2.97 -19.90 1.55
C ASP A 192 1.61 -19.61 0.88
N GLU A 193 1.08 -18.38 0.98
CA GLU A 193 -0.10 -18.01 0.19
C GLU A 193 0.21 -18.11 -1.31
N THR A 194 -0.71 -18.72 -2.05
CA THR A 194 -0.52 -19.04 -3.47
C THR A 194 -1.03 -17.93 -4.39
N VAL A 195 -1.87 -17.02 -3.88
CA VAL A 195 -2.42 -15.91 -4.66
C VAL A 195 -2.48 -14.65 -3.82
N TYR A 196 -2.01 -13.53 -4.38
CA TYR A 196 -2.24 -12.20 -3.79
C TYR A 196 -3.35 -11.47 -4.55
N PHE A 197 -4.19 -10.77 -3.80
CA PHE A 197 -5.23 -9.88 -4.31
C PHE A 197 -4.91 -8.43 -3.89
N PRO A 198 -4.47 -7.59 -4.82
CA PRO A 198 -3.98 -6.25 -4.51
C PRO A 198 -5.10 -5.22 -4.31
N GLY A 199 -4.76 -4.06 -3.75
CA GLY A 199 -5.61 -2.87 -3.72
C GLY A 199 -5.98 -2.39 -5.12
N HIS A 200 -5.06 -2.53 -6.08
CA HIS A 200 -5.29 -2.18 -7.49
C HIS A 200 -4.80 -3.25 -8.46
N GLY A 201 -5.54 -3.43 -9.55
CA GLY A 201 -5.18 -4.38 -10.62
C GLY A 201 -5.67 -5.80 -10.38
N GLY A 202 -5.08 -6.72 -11.15
CA GLY A 202 -5.48 -8.14 -11.17
C GLY A 202 -4.82 -8.96 -10.05
N ARG A 203 -5.32 -10.19 -9.88
CA ARG A 203 -4.73 -11.20 -9.00
C ARG A 203 -3.27 -11.51 -9.40
N VAL A 204 -2.45 -11.89 -8.42
CA VAL A 204 -1.06 -12.30 -8.61
C VAL A 204 -0.93 -13.79 -8.28
N GLU A 205 -0.68 -14.61 -9.30
CA GLU A 205 -0.63 -16.08 -9.21
C GLU A 205 0.74 -16.64 -8.77
N GLU A 206 1.82 -15.87 -8.91
CA GLU A 206 3.16 -16.25 -8.43
C GLU A 206 3.69 -15.20 -7.42
N PRO A 207 3.04 -15.03 -6.26
CA PRO A 207 3.31 -13.88 -5.40
C PRO A 207 4.74 -13.84 -4.88
N GLN A 208 5.34 -14.96 -4.45
CA GLN A 208 6.72 -14.98 -3.96
C GLN A 208 7.73 -14.65 -5.08
N ARG A 209 7.43 -15.05 -6.33
CA ARG A 209 8.24 -14.65 -7.49
C ARG A 209 8.17 -13.14 -7.70
N LEU A 210 6.97 -12.55 -7.60
CA LEU A 210 6.78 -11.11 -7.75
C LEU A 210 7.44 -10.32 -6.62
N VAL A 211 7.31 -10.76 -5.36
CA VAL A 211 8.00 -10.19 -4.20
C VAL A 211 9.51 -10.18 -4.42
N LYS A 212 10.08 -11.32 -4.86
CA LYS A 212 11.51 -11.40 -5.20
C LYS A 212 11.88 -10.45 -6.33
N ALA A 213 11.06 -10.34 -7.37
CA ALA A 213 11.28 -9.42 -8.48
C ALA A 213 11.28 -7.95 -8.01
N PHE A 214 10.40 -7.57 -7.07
CA PHE A 214 10.36 -6.24 -6.48
C PHE A 214 11.65 -5.95 -5.68
N ILE A 215 12.10 -6.89 -4.84
CA ILE A 215 13.37 -6.75 -4.11
C ILE A 215 14.53 -6.51 -5.08
N VAL A 216 14.62 -7.32 -6.15
CA VAL A 216 15.68 -7.19 -7.18
C VAL A 216 15.58 -5.85 -7.90
N HIS A 217 14.39 -5.45 -8.32
CA HIS A 217 14.16 -4.17 -8.99
C HIS A 217 14.61 -2.98 -8.12
N ARG A 218 14.25 -2.99 -6.83
CA ARG A 218 14.62 -1.94 -5.88
C ARG A 218 16.13 -1.91 -5.61
N ARG A 219 16.79 -3.07 -5.51
CA ARG A 219 18.26 -3.14 -5.38
C ARG A 219 18.99 -2.66 -6.62
N TRP A 220 18.46 -2.94 -7.80
CA TRP A 220 18.98 -2.38 -9.05
C TRP A 220 18.90 -0.86 -9.01
N ARG A 221 17.74 -0.30 -8.62
CA ARG A 221 17.61 1.16 -8.49
C ARG A 221 18.64 1.76 -7.53
N GLU A 222 18.90 1.12 -6.39
CA GLU A 222 19.96 1.57 -5.47
C GLU A 222 21.35 1.52 -6.11
N ALA A 223 21.66 0.50 -6.90
CA ALA A 223 22.92 0.41 -7.62
C ALA A 223 23.08 1.53 -8.66
N GLU A 224 22.00 1.91 -9.37
CA GLU A 224 22.01 3.06 -10.30
C GLU A 224 22.26 4.38 -9.57
N ILE A 225 21.62 4.58 -8.41
CA ILE A 225 21.81 5.77 -7.58
C ILE A 225 23.26 5.85 -7.09
N ILE A 226 23.81 4.74 -6.57
CA ILE A 226 25.20 4.67 -6.14
C ILE A 226 26.15 5.01 -7.30
N GLN A 227 25.89 4.50 -8.51
CA GLN A 227 26.71 4.83 -9.67
C GLN A 227 26.63 6.33 -10.02
N CYS A 228 25.45 6.94 -9.96
CA CYS A 228 25.30 8.38 -10.17
C CYS A 228 26.11 9.19 -9.15
N LEU A 229 26.14 8.78 -7.88
CA LEU A 229 26.94 9.43 -6.84
C LEU A 229 28.44 9.30 -7.11
N ARG A 230 28.93 8.13 -7.56
CA ARG A 230 30.33 7.96 -8.00
C ARG A 230 30.70 8.86 -9.17
N ASP A 231 29.76 9.08 -10.09
CA ASP A 231 29.93 9.95 -11.24
C ASP A 231 29.81 11.45 -10.86
N GLY A 232 29.63 11.78 -9.58
CA GLY A 232 29.57 13.16 -9.07
C GLY A 232 28.20 13.84 -9.19
N LEU A 233 27.12 13.07 -9.43
CA LEU A 233 25.75 13.57 -9.42
C LEU A 233 25.21 13.56 -7.98
N SER A 234 25.61 14.54 -7.19
CA SER A 234 25.41 14.58 -5.74
C SER A 234 23.98 14.93 -5.27
N THR A 235 23.01 15.20 -6.15
CA THR A 235 21.65 15.63 -5.74
C THR A 235 20.55 14.85 -6.45
N VAL A 236 19.38 14.69 -5.81
CA VAL A 236 18.21 14.00 -6.41
C VAL A 236 17.85 14.59 -7.78
N HIS A 237 17.84 15.92 -7.89
CA HIS A 237 17.56 16.63 -9.13
C HIS A 237 18.54 16.28 -10.27
N ARG A 238 19.81 15.98 -9.95
CA ARG A 238 20.81 15.55 -10.95
C ARG A 238 20.73 14.05 -11.25
N ILE A 239 20.32 13.24 -10.29
CA ILE A 239 20.19 11.79 -10.43
C ILE A 239 18.96 11.41 -11.26
N VAL A 240 17.81 12.07 -11.05
CA VAL A 240 16.55 11.72 -11.71
C VAL A 240 16.65 11.69 -13.24
N PRO A 241 17.16 12.74 -13.94
CA PRO A 241 17.28 12.72 -15.40
C PRO A 241 18.24 11.63 -15.91
N ARG A 242 19.21 11.21 -15.11
CA ARG A 242 20.19 10.17 -15.48
C ARG A 242 19.59 8.77 -15.43
N ILE A 243 18.77 8.48 -14.42
CA ILE A 243 18.15 7.16 -14.26
C ILE A 243 16.85 7.07 -15.08
N TYR A 244 16.10 8.17 -15.17
CA TYR A 244 14.80 8.24 -15.84
C TYR A 244 14.87 9.03 -17.15
N ALA A 245 15.92 8.82 -17.96
CA ALA A 245 16.17 9.58 -19.19
C ALA A 245 15.04 9.52 -20.23
N GLN A 246 14.22 8.47 -20.20
CA GLN A 246 13.09 8.26 -21.12
C GLN A 246 11.73 8.58 -20.49
N LEU A 247 11.70 9.05 -19.24
CA LEU A 247 10.48 9.37 -18.52
C LEU A 247 10.00 10.78 -18.87
N ASP A 248 8.70 10.93 -19.12
CA ASP A 248 8.05 12.23 -19.28
C ASP A 248 8.41 13.16 -18.11
N SER A 249 8.74 14.41 -18.41
CA SER A 249 9.11 15.42 -17.41
C SER A 249 7.99 15.66 -16.40
N ALA A 250 6.73 15.46 -16.78
CA ALA A 250 5.59 15.52 -15.88
C ALA A 250 5.67 14.50 -14.72
N LEU A 251 6.41 13.41 -14.89
CA LEU A 251 6.58 12.35 -13.89
C LEU A 251 7.87 12.48 -13.08
N HIS A 252 8.70 13.49 -13.35
CA HIS A 252 9.99 13.67 -12.66
C HIS A 252 9.82 13.96 -11.17
N GLY A 253 8.72 14.59 -10.75
CA GLY A 253 8.42 14.80 -9.33
C GLY A 253 8.22 13.48 -8.56
N ALA A 254 7.42 12.57 -9.11
CA ALA A 254 7.22 11.24 -8.52
C ALA A 254 8.53 10.40 -8.55
N ALA A 255 9.29 10.51 -9.63
CA ALA A 255 10.60 9.89 -9.74
C ALA A 255 11.60 10.42 -8.68
N ALA A 256 11.59 11.72 -8.41
CA ALA A 256 12.41 12.35 -7.38
C ALA A 256 12.08 11.82 -5.98
N LEU A 257 10.79 11.71 -5.65
CA LEU A 257 10.35 11.09 -4.40
C LEU A 257 10.86 9.65 -4.25
N SER A 258 10.79 8.85 -5.32
CA SER A 258 11.30 7.48 -5.29
C SER A 258 12.82 7.41 -5.14
N VAL A 259 13.58 8.26 -5.84
CA VAL A 259 15.06 8.33 -5.68
C VAL A 259 15.41 8.76 -4.27
N TYR A 260 14.71 9.76 -3.74
CA TYR A 260 14.93 10.23 -2.38
C TYR A 260 14.65 9.12 -1.36
N ALA A 261 13.57 8.36 -1.49
CA ALA A 261 13.27 7.21 -0.63
C ALA A 261 14.42 6.20 -0.58
N HIS A 262 15.03 5.90 -1.73
CA HIS A 262 16.19 5.02 -1.81
C HIS A 262 17.43 5.63 -1.15
N ILE A 263 17.64 6.94 -1.29
CA ILE A 263 18.74 7.65 -0.61
C ILE A 263 18.55 7.62 0.91
N GLU A 264 17.33 7.83 1.43
CA GLU A 264 17.04 7.72 2.87
C GLU A 264 17.42 6.33 3.39
N ARG A 265 16.99 5.27 2.70
CA ARG A 265 17.38 3.90 3.07
C ARG A 265 18.89 3.69 2.97
N LEU A 266 19.54 4.12 1.88
CA LEU A 266 20.99 3.99 1.71
C LEU A 266 21.76 4.73 2.82
N HIS A 267 21.20 5.83 3.32
CA HIS A 267 21.71 6.53 4.49
C HIS A 267 21.51 5.73 5.78
N GLU A 268 20.31 5.19 6.02
CA GLU A 268 19.99 4.32 7.17
C GLU A 268 20.94 3.12 7.27
N ILE A 269 21.33 2.54 6.13
CA ILE A 269 22.25 1.37 6.09
C ILE A 269 23.74 1.75 5.94
N GLY A 270 24.09 3.03 6.14
CA GLY A 270 25.48 3.48 6.18
C GLY A 270 26.23 3.43 4.85
N ARG A 271 25.52 3.58 3.72
CA ARG A 271 26.12 3.61 2.37
C ARG A 271 26.22 5.02 1.80
N VAL A 272 25.34 5.92 2.22
CA VAL A 272 25.27 7.32 1.77
C VAL A 272 25.26 8.25 2.99
N GLN A 273 25.87 9.42 2.88
CA GLN A 273 25.83 10.48 3.88
C GLN A 273 25.50 11.84 3.26
N SER A 274 25.07 12.78 4.10
CA SER A 274 24.88 14.20 3.78
C SER A 274 25.58 15.05 4.85
N PRO A 275 26.11 16.25 4.53
CA PRO A 275 26.75 17.15 5.50
C PRO A 275 25.86 17.64 6.66
N GLY A 276 24.56 17.34 6.63
CA GLY A 276 23.59 17.72 7.66
C GLY A 276 22.37 16.79 7.71
N ARG A 277 21.27 17.29 8.27
CA ARG A 277 20.00 16.54 8.28
C ARG A 277 19.57 16.25 6.85
N LEU A 278 19.20 15.01 6.59
CA LEU A 278 18.74 14.55 5.28
C LEU A 278 17.49 15.34 4.84
N ALA A 279 17.53 15.85 3.62
CA ALA A 279 16.43 16.51 2.93
C ALA A 279 16.57 16.28 1.42
N MET A 280 15.48 16.41 0.66
CA MET A 280 15.47 16.11 -0.79
C MET A 280 16.49 16.94 -1.58
N GLU A 281 16.73 18.18 -1.15
CA GLU A 281 17.64 19.14 -1.76
C GLU A 281 19.10 18.99 -1.28
N SER A 282 19.37 18.05 -0.38
CA SER A 282 20.72 17.81 0.14
C SER A 282 21.68 17.34 -0.95
N GLU A 283 22.97 17.52 -0.66
CA GLU A 283 24.02 16.80 -1.36
C GLU A 283 24.30 15.47 -0.66
N PHE A 284 24.54 14.44 -1.46
CA PHE A 284 24.74 13.08 -1.01
C PHE A 284 26.10 12.57 -1.48
N TYR A 285 26.75 11.82 -0.60
CA TYR A 285 28.10 11.29 -0.80
C TYR A 285 28.14 9.83 -0.38
N LEU A 286 28.95 9.02 -1.06
CA LEU A 286 29.16 7.64 -0.65
C LEU A 286 30.06 7.60 0.59
N ILE A 287 29.76 6.68 1.50
CA ILE A 287 30.60 6.43 2.67
C ILE A 287 31.68 5.43 2.28
N GLY A 288 32.95 5.81 2.45
CA GLY A 288 34.09 4.92 2.27
C GLY A 288 34.64 4.80 0.84
N ASP A 289 34.24 5.69 -0.06
CA ASP A 289 34.88 5.90 -1.37
C ASP A 289 35.87 7.08 -1.31
#